data_AF-A0A1C6ASI2-F1
#
_entry.id   AF-A0A1C6ASI2-F1
#
_cell.length_a   1.000
_cell.length_b   1.000
_cell.length_c   1.000
_cell.angle_alpha   90.00
_cell.angle_beta   90.00
_cell.angle_gamma   90.00
#
_symmetry.space_group_name_H-M   'P 1'
#
loop_
_entity.id
_entity.type
_entity.pdbx_description
1 polymer ?
#
loop_
_entity_poly.entity_id
_entity_poly.type
_entity_poly.pdbx_seq_one_letter_code
_entity_poly.pdbx_strand_id
1 'polypeptide(L)'
;MNEKLFRTQFNHMDASEKQKLMEALTVPIYHGFLPPRSREKRIDLTPRLYAQRGERIHLTFLPLRPDCGNDPQWEDWNCYRSILTIGWPDCERLLIPALRQLFPVKDPTNGEVQEEFDLCFDNWIGKEDWERWILLVRDSLLSMTAEEAAFLRSILEWMETALTHTSAMIVESNL
;
A
#
# COMPACT_ATOMS: atom_id res chain seq x y z
N MET A 1 23.98 -5.52 -0.69
CA MET A 1 23.95 -6.73 -1.54
C MET A 1 22.84 -6.53 -2.57
N ASN A 2 23.15 -6.78 -3.84
CA ASN A 2 22.61 -6.11 -5.04
C ASN A 2 21.08 -6.18 -5.29
N GLU A 3 20.44 -5.01 -5.47
CA GLU A 3 19.10 -4.82 -6.08
C GLU A 3 18.97 -5.38 -7.52
N LYS A 4 20.07 -5.77 -8.16
CA LYS A 4 20.05 -6.46 -9.45
C LYS A 4 19.60 -7.93 -9.34
N LEU A 5 19.69 -8.56 -8.16
CA LEU A 5 19.30 -9.97 -7.96
C LEU A 5 17.77 -10.14 -7.86
N PHE A 6 17.07 -9.17 -7.26
CA PHE A 6 15.62 -9.24 -7.01
C PHE A 6 14.74 -9.16 -8.27
N ARG A 7 15.23 -8.54 -9.35
CA ARG A 7 14.42 -8.22 -10.55
C ARG A 7 14.35 -9.32 -11.59
N THR A 8 15.36 -10.16 -11.68
CA THR A 8 15.36 -11.26 -12.66
C THR A 8 14.53 -12.44 -12.15
N GLN A 9 14.19 -12.47 -10.86
CA GLN A 9 13.49 -13.60 -10.27
C GLN A 9 11.97 -13.52 -10.44
N PHE A 10 11.28 -12.39 -10.27
CA PHE A 10 9.79 -12.42 -10.21
C PHE A 10 9.05 -12.99 -11.43
N ASN A 11 9.53 -12.73 -12.65
CA ASN A 11 8.96 -13.28 -13.88
C ASN A 11 9.44 -14.72 -14.19
N HIS A 12 10.51 -15.17 -13.53
CA HIS A 12 11.08 -16.51 -13.64
C HIS A 12 10.88 -17.35 -12.38
N MET A 13 10.16 -16.81 -11.39
CA MET A 13 9.95 -17.42 -10.09
C MET A 13 8.88 -18.48 -10.22
N ASP A 14 9.20 -19.67 -9.71
CA ASP A 14 8.21 -20.73 -9.64
C ASP A 14 7.12 -20.39 -8.61
N ALA A 15 6.04 -21.15 -8.65
CA ALA A 15 4.90 -20.93 -7.77
C ALA A 15 5.27 -20.94 -6.28
N SER A 16 6.31 -21.68 -5.87
CA SER A 16 6.78 -21.72 -4.47
C SER A 16 7.61 -20.50 -4.09
N GLU A 17 8.32 -19.88 -5.03
CA GLU A 17 9.05 -18.64 -4.77
C GLU A 17 8.09 -17.44 -4.70
N LYS A 18 7.05 -17.43 -5.54
CA LYS A 18 5.95 -16.46 -5.43
C LYS A 18 5.19 -16.65 -4.12
N GLN A 19 4.91 -17.89 -3.74
CA GLN A 19 4.35 -18.25 -2.43
C GLN A 19 5.23 -17.73 -1.29
N LYS A 20 6.56 -17.89 -1.35
CA LYS A 20 7.49 -17.36 -0.33
C LYS A 20 7.51 -15.84 -0.27
N LEU A 21 7.32 -15.14 -1.40
CA LEU A 21 7.25 -13.68 -1.42
C LEU A 21 5.91 -13.17 -0.89
N MET A 22 4.81 -13.89 -1.15
CA MET A 22 3.50 -13.63 -0.52
C MET A 22 3.52 -13.96 0.99
N GLU A 23 4.14 -15.06 1.39
CA GLU A 23 4.41 -15.39 2.80
C GLU A 23 5.30 -14.33 3.46
N ALA A 24 6.26 -13.75 2.73
CA ALA A 24 7.10 -12.67 3.25
C ALA A 24 6.31 -11.38 3.55
N LEU A 25 5.25 -11.08 2.79
CA LEU A 25 4.45 -9.87 2.97
C LEU A 25 3.51 -9.92 4.19
N THR A 26 3.38 -11.07 4.85
CA THR A 26 2.52 -11.25 6.03
C THR A 26 3.32 -11.59 7.30
N VAL A 27 4.66 -11.68 7.21
CA VAL A 27 5.48 -12.02 8.38
C VAL A 27 5.38 -10.86 9.39
N PRO A 28 5.08 -11.12 10.67
CA PRO A 28 4.95 -10.09 11.70
C PRO A 28 6.16 -9.15 11.81
N ILE A 29 7.35 -9.61 11.39
CA ILE A 29 8.58 -8.80 11.35
C ILE A 29 8.53 -7.65 10.34
N TYR A 30 7.54 -7.59 9.44
CA TYR A 30 7.36 -6.50 8.49
C TYR A 30 6.22 -5.56 8.88
N HIS A 31 5.41 -5.91 9.87
CA HIS A 31 4.26 -5.14 10.31
C HIS A 31 4.49 -4.49 11.68
N GLY A 32 3.69 -3.47 11.96
CA GLY A 32 3.77 -2.65 13.16
C GLY A 32 4.68 -1.42 13.01
N PHE A 33 4.66 -0.59 14.05
CA PHE A 33 5.35 0.69 14.07
C PHE A 33 6.74 0.56 14.67
N LEU A 34 7.71 1.23 14.05
CA LEU A 34 9.02 1.43 14.65
C LEU A 34 8.86 2.30 15.91
N PRO A 35 9.68 2.10 16.95
CA PRO A 35 9.69 3.00 18.10
C PRO A 35 9.98 4.46 17.65
N PRO A 36 9.44 5.46 18.35
CA PRO A 36 9.81 6.86 18.11
C PRO A 36 11.33 7.02 18.13
N ARG A 37 11.88 7.76 17.15
CA ARG A 37 13.34 8.00 17.00
C ARG A 37 14.19 6.74 16.78
N SER A 38 13.58 5.64 16.35
CA SER A 38 14.33 4.45 15.92
C SER A 38 15.29 4.78 14.77
N ARG A 39 16.47 4.18 14.80
CA ARG A 39 17.44 4.22 13.69
C ARG A 39 17.29 3.04 12.74
N GLU A 40 16.34 2.15 13.02
CA GLU A 40 16.02 1.05 12.12
C GLU A 40 15.54 1.60 10.78
N LYS A 41 16.06 1.02 9.70
CA LYS A 41 15.62 1.40 8.36
C LYS A 41 14.28 0.74 8.08
N ARG A 42 13.35 1.54 7.60
CA ARG A 42 12.12 1.08 6.98
C ARG A 42 12.41 0.21 5.77
N ILE A 43 11.48 -0.69 5.47
CA ILE A 43 11.55 -1.59 4.32
C ILE A 43 10.51 -1.13 3.30
N ASP A 44 10.95 -0.77 2.10
CA ASP A 44 10.01 -0.42 1.03
C ASP A 44 9.67 -1.67 0.21
N LEU A 45 8.39 -2.04 0.23
CA LEU A 45 7.81 -3.15 -0.51
C LEU A 45 7.31 -2.61 -1.85
N THR A 46 7.93 -3.06 -2.93
CA THR A 46 7.69 -2.54 -4.29
C THR A 46 7.25 -3.63 -5.26
N PRO A 47 6.05 -4.23 -5.08
CA PRO A 47 5.52 -5.17 -6.05
C PRO A 47 5.30 -4.45 -7.39
N ARG A 48 5.49 -5.17 -8.49
CA ARG A 48 5.34 -4.62 -9.85
C ARG A 48 4.75 -5.66 -10.78
N LEU A 49 3.86 -5.24 -11.67
CA LEU A 49 3.37 -6.06 -12.77
C LEU A 49 3.67 -5.37 -14.11
N TYR A 50 3.21 -4.14 -14.27
CA TYR A 50 3.38 -3.29 -15.45
C TYR A 50 4.48 -2.24 -15.26
N ALA A 51 4.77 -1.82 -14.03
CA ALA A 51 5.78 -0.80 -13.76
C ALA A 51 7.22 -1.30 -14.07
N GLN A 52 8.02 -0.46 -14.71
CA GLN A 52 9.38 -0.80 -15.16
C GLN A 52 10.47 -0.62 -14.09
N ARG A 53 11.75 -0.75 -14.50
CA ARG A 53 12.89 -0.35 -13.66
C ARG A 53 13.06 1.13 -13.57
N GLY A 54 13.14 1.62 -12.33
CA GLY A 54 13.32 3.04 -12.08
C GLY A 54 12.08 3.85 -12.42
N GLU A 55 10.90 3.21 -12.42
CA GLU A 55 9.64 3.95 -12.41
C GLU A 55 9.70 4.95 -11.26
N ARG A 56 9.56 6.23 -11.62
CA ARG A 56 9.75 7.31 -10.66
C ARG A 56 8.43 7.66 -10.02
N ILE A 57 7.36 7.61 -10.79
CA ILE A 57 6.03 8.01 -10.32
C ILE A 57 5.39 6.82 -9.62
N HIS A 58 4.90 7.02 -8.41
CA HIS A 58 4.33 5.96 -7.59
C HIS A 58 3.32 6.50 -6.59
N LEU A 59 2.48 5.59 -6.08
CA LEU A 59 1.71 5.81 -4.87
C LEU A 59 2.37 5.09 -3.70
N THR A 60 2.42 5.73 -2.55
CA THR A 60 2.93 5.19 -1.28
C THR A 60 1.79 5.09 -0.28
N PHE A 61 1.61 3.92 0.31
CA PHE A 61 0.58 3.64 1.30
C PHE A 61 1.21 3.62 2.69
N LEU A 62 0.80 4.56 3.54
CA LEU A 62 1.49 4.91 4.78
C LEU A 62 0.52 4.71 5.96
N PRO A 63 0.62 3.61 6.72
CA PRO A 63 -0.17 3.42 7.92
C PRO A 63 0.09 4.51 8.95
N LEU A 64 -0.98 5.14 9.44
CA LEU A 64 -0.90 6.17 10.46
C LEU A 64 -0.72 5.53 11.84
N ARG A 65 0.22 6.04 12.62
CA ARG A 65 0.40 5.64 14.02
C ARG A 65 -0.87 5.93 14.85
N PRO A 66 -1.42 4.94 15.59
CA PRO A 66 -2.67 5.13 16.35
C PRO A 66 -2.61 6.19 17.47
N ASP A 67 -1.43 6.45 18.02
CA ASP A 67 -1.21 7.37 19.15
C ASP A 67 -0.79 8.79 18.75
N CYS A 68 -0.95 9.20 17.48
CA CYS A 68 -0.54 10.51 16.96
C CYS A 68 -1.43 11.69 17.39
N GLY A 69 -2.65 11.43 17.90
CA GLY A 69 -3.63 12.49 18.20
C GLY A 69 -4.24 13.12 16.94
N ASN A 70 -4.78 14.33 17.07
CA ASN A 70 -5.56 15.01 16.02
C ASN A 70 -4.72 15.90 15.07
N ASP A 71 -3.41 16.02 15.32
CA ASP A 71 -2.48 16.82 14.51
C ASP A 71 -1.22 15.99 14.21
N PRO A 72 -1.36 14.89 13.45
CA PRO A 72 -0.25 13.99 13.18
C PRO A 72 0.87 14.72 12.46
N GLN A 73 2.11 14.38 12.81
CA GLN A 73 3.30 14.88 12.14
C GLN A 73 3.82 13.82 11.16
N TRP A 74 4.64 14.24 10.19
CA TRP A 74 5.15 13.34 9.14
C TRP A 74 5.76 12.03 9.67
N GLU A 75 6.44 12.09 10.82
CA GLU A 75 7.01 10.92 11.48
C GLU A 75 5.95 9.88 11.92
N ASP A 76 4.69 10.27 12.11
CA ASP A 76 3.62 9.40 12.58
C ASP A 76 3.11 8.45 11.50
N TRP A 77 3.18 8.82 10.22
CA TRP A 77 2.86 7.90 9.11
C TRP A 77 4.10 7.40 8.36
N ASN A 78 5.27 8.02 8.58
CA ASN A 78 6.53 7.58 8.00
C ASN A 78 7.33 6.57 8.87
N CYS A 79 6.70 5.99 9.90
CA CYS A 79 7.36 5.10 10.88
C CYS A 79 6.84 3.65 10.90
N TYR A 80 5.93 3.28 9.99
CA TYR A 80 5.52 1.89 9.86
C TYR A 80 6.64 1.06 9.23
N ARG A 81 6.86 -0.17 9.73
CA ARG A 81 8.08 -0.94 9.46
C ARG A 81 8.28 -1.31 7.99
N SER A 82 7.20 -1.65 7.29
CA SER A 82 7.22 -1.90 5.85
C SER A 82 6.19 -1.05 5.12
N ILE A 83 6.60 -0.31 4.10
CA ILE A 83 5.70 0.59 3.36
C ILE A 83 5.49 0.04 1.97
N LEU A 84 4.23 0.08 1.52
CA LEU A 84 3.87 -0.37 0.18
C LEU A 84 4.01 0.81 -0.80
N THR A 85 4.86 0.64 -1.81
CA THR A 85 5.08 1.62 -2.87
C THR A 85 4.84 0.96 -4.22
N ILE A 86 3.85 1.47 -4.97
CA ILE A 86 3.40 0.87 -6.23
C ILE A 86 3.61 1.87 -7.36
N GLY A 87 4.27 1.42 -8.43
CA GLY A 87 4.58 2.26 -9.58
C GLY A 87 3.34 2.67 -10.37
N TRP A 88 3.42 3.84 -11.01
CA TRP A 88 2.27 4.48 -11.67
C TRP A 88 1.49 3.58 -12.63
N PRO A 89 2.10 2.80 -13.55
CA PRO A 89 1.34 1.95 -14.46
C PRO A 89 0.49 0.90 -13.74
N ASP A 90 0.96 0.40 -12.61
CA ASP A 90 0.22 -0.55 -11.78
C ASP A 90 -0.91 0.16 -11.03
N CYS A 91 -0.63 1.33 -10.44
CA CYS A 91 -1.63 2.15 -9.77
C CYS A 91 -2.77 2.56 -10.70
N GLU A 92 -2.44 3.19 -11.82
CA GLU A 92 -3.38 3.74 -12.79
C GLU A 92 -4.33 2.67 -13.32
N ARG A 93 -3.80 1.48 -13.61
CA ARG A 93 -4.57 0.39 -14.18
C ARG A 93 -5.37 -0.39 -13.15
N LEU A 94 -4.80 -0.66 -11.98
CA LEU A 94 -5.34 -1.68 -11.06
C LEU A 94 -5.86 -1.14 -9.74
N LEU A 95 -5.39 0.03 -9.27
CA LEU A 95 -5.73 0.53 -7.93
C LEU A 95 -6.63 1.78 -7.98
N ILE A 96 -6.27 2.76 -8.81
CA ILE A 96 -6.97 4.06 -8.92
C ILE A 96 -8.45 3.91 -9.27
N PRO A 97 -8.87 3.01 -10.19
CA PRO A 97 -10.29 2.83 -10.49
C PRO A 97 -11.13 2.44 -9.27
N ALA A 98 -10.60 1.63 -8.36
CA ALA A 98 -11.27 1.25 -7.11
C ALA A 98 -11.14 2.35 -6.05
N LEU A 99 -9.99 3.04 -5.96
CA LEU A 99 -9.80 4.15 -5.01
C LEU A 99 -10.80 5.28 -5.26
N ARG A 100 -10.98 5.69 -6.53
CA ARG A 100 -11.93 6.75 -6.90
C ARG A 100 -13.38 6.45 -6.51
N GLN A 101 -13.75 5.19 -6.41
CA GLN A 101 -15.12 4.79 -6.02
C GLN A 101 -15.39 4.95 -4.52
N LEU A 102 -14.36 5.14 -3.69
CA LEU A 102 -14.53 5.39 -2.27
C LEU A 102 -15.01 6.81 -1.99
N PHE A 103 -14.59 7.76 -2.83
CA PHE A 103 -14.82 9.17 -2.60
C PHE A 103 -16.29 9.54 -2.89
N PRO A 104 -16.89 10.44 -2.09
CA PRO A 104 -16.26 11.22 -1.03
C PRO A 104 -15.95 10.41 0.24
N VAL A 105 -14.80 10.69 0.87
CA VAL A 105 -14.39 10.10 2.16
C VAL A 105 -14.19 11.17 3.22
N LYS A 106 -14.27 10.78 4.49
CA LYS A 106 -14.02 11.69 5.61
C LYS A 106 -12.58 11.50 6.10
N ASP A 107 -11.83 12.59 6.17
CA ASP A 107 -10.50 12.59 6.77
C ASP A 107 -10.59 12.11 8.24
N PRO A 108 -9.90 11.02 8.61
CA PRO A 108 -9.97 10.44 9.94
C PRO A 108 -9.35 11.31 11.05
N THR A 109 -8.59 12.36 10.72
CA THR A 109 -7.86 13.19 11.68
C THR A 109 -8.61 14.46 12.08
N ASN A 110 -9.26 15.12 11.12
CA ASN A 110 -9.94 16.40 11.32
C ASN A 110 -11.44 16.34 10.97
N GLY A 111 -11.88 15.29 10.28
CA GLY A 111 -13.27 15.09 9.87
C GLY A 111 -13.72 15.88 8.65
N GLU A 112 -12.83 16.55 7.93
CA GLU A 112 -13.13 17.20 6.66
C GLU A 112 -13.48 16.18 5.58
N VAL A 113 -14.30 16.57 4.60
CA VAL A 113 -14.68 15.70 3.50
C VAL A 113 -13.70 15.92 2.35
N GLN A 114 -13.09 14.83 1.88
CA GLN A 114 -12.33 14.78 0.64
C GLN A 114 -13.29 14.32 -0.46
N GLU A 115 -13.60 15.20 -1.41
CA GLU A 115 -14.62 14.96 -2.44
C GLU A 115 -14.15 14.00 -3.54
N GLU A 116 -12.85 13.97 -3.82
CA GLU A 116 -12.26 13.15 -4.88
C GLU A 116 -10.85 12.68 -4.50
N PHE A 117 -10.41 11.58 -5.14
CA PHE A 117 -9.05 11.09 -5.00
C PHE A 117 -8.09 12.04 -5.71
N ASP A 118 -7.23 12.71 -4.94
CA ASP A 118 -6.33 13.74 -5.44
C ASP A 118 -4.91 13.17 -5.63
N LEU A 119 -4.29 13.45 -6.76
CA LEU A 119 -2.93 12.98 -7.08
C LEU A 119 -1.83 13.97 -6.68
N CYS A 120 -2.21 15.19 -6.34
CA CYS A 120 -1.32 16.29 -5.97
C CYS A 120 -1.32 16.55 -4.46
N PHE A 121 -2.21 15.89 -3.71
CA PHE A 121 -2.32 16.00 -2.26
C PHE A 121 -2.41 14.64 -1.59
N ASP A 122 -2.09 14.60 -0.31
CA ASP A 122 -2.18 13.41 0.51
C ASP A 122 -3.64 13.03 0.73
N ASN A 123 -3.98 11.77 0.46
CA ASN A 123 -5.34 11.27 0.68
C ASN A 123 -5.42 10.55 2.02
N TRP A 124 -6.20 11.08 2.94
CA TRP A 124 -6.36 10.52 4.28
C TRP A 124 -7.57 9.62 4.33
N ILE A 125 -7.37 8.31 4.36
CA ILE A 125 -8.46 7.34 4.24
C ILE A 125 -8.56 6.51 5.53
N GLY A 126 -9.76 6.50 6.11
CA GLY A 126 -10.08 5.75 7.31
C GLY A 126 -10.20 4.24 7.05
N LYS A 127 -10.08 3.44 8.12
CA LYS A 127 -10.14 1.98 8.06
C LYS A 127 -11.43 1.44 7.43
N GLU A 128 -12.59 2.02 7.74
CA GLU A 128 -13.86 1.57 7.17
C GLU A 128 -13.89 1.73 5.64
N ASP A 129 -13.36 2.84 5.11
CA ASP A 129 -13.26 3.06 3.67
C ASP A 129 -12.22 2.13 3.03
N TRP A 130 -11.13 1.81 3.72
CA TRP A 130 -10.18 0.80 3.27
C TRP A 130 -10.78 -0.61 3.22
N GLU A 131 -11.59 -0.98 4.21
CA GLU A 131 -12.32 -2.25 4.20
C GLU A 131 -13.31 -2.31 3.02
N ARG A 132 -13.98 -1.19 2.70
CA ARG A 132 -14.81 -1.09 1.48
C ARG A 132 -13.98 -1.23 0.21
N TRP A 133 -12.79 -0.60 0.15
CA TRP A 133 -11.87 -0.74 -0.99
C TRP A 133 -11.44 -2.19 -1.21
N ILE A 134 -11.08 -2.89 -0.13
CA ILE A 134 -10.71 -4.31 -0.15
C ILE A 134 -11.83 -5.15 -0.77
N LEU A 135 -13.09 -4.88 -0.40
CA LEU A 135 -14.24 -5.58 -0.99
C LEU A 135 -14.40 -5.29 -2.49
N LEU A 136 -14.28 -4.03 -2.90
CA LEU A 136 -14.35 -3.64 -4.32
C LEU A 136 -13.26 -4.33 -5.15
N VAL A 137 -12.03 -4.35 -4.64
CA VAL A 137 -10.92 -5.03 -5.32
C VAL A 137 -11.16 -6.52 -5.38
N ARG A 138 -11.58 -7.17 -4.27
CA ARG A 138 -11.88 -8.61 -4.22
C ARG A 138 -12.93 -9.02 -5.25
N ASP A 139 -14.00 -8.24 -5.41
CA ASP A 139 -15.04 -8.48 -6.42
C ASP A 139 -14.47 -8.39 -7.85
N SER A 140 -13.63 -7.39 -8.11
CA SER A 140 -13.01 -7.19 -9.43
C SER A 140 -12.07 -8.34 -9.86
N LEU A 141 -11.50 -9.10 -8.91
CA LEU A 141 -10.55 -10.19 -9.20
C LEU A 141 -11.12 -11.28 -10.11
N LEU A 142 -12.44 -11.48 -10.11
CA LEU A 142 -13.12 -12.50 -10.92
C LEU A 142 -13.06 -12.19 -12.42
N SER A 143 -12.90 -10.91 -12.77
CA SER A 143 -12.89 -10.42 -14.15
C SER A 143 -11.48 -10.20 -14.72
N MET A 144 -10.45 -10.40 -13.90
CA MET A 144 -9.06 -10.07 -14.23
C MET A 144 -8.26 -11.25 -14.75
N THR A 145 -7.12 -10.96 -15.36
CA THR A 145 -6.13 -12.01 -15.68
C THR A 145 -5.58 -12.66 -14.41
N ALA A 146 -5.03 -13.87 -14.54
CA ALA A 146 -4.45 -14.58 -13.40
C ALA A 146 -3.31 -13.78 -12.75
N GLU A 147 -2.49 -13.11 -13.57
CA GLU A 147 -1.38 -12.27 -13.13
C GLU A 147 -1.84 -11.01 -12.39
N GLU A 148 -2.80 -10.25 -12.93
CA GLU A 148 -3.39 -9.07 -12.27
C GLU A 148 -4.04 -9.47 -10.93
N ALA A 149 -4.79 -10.58 -10.93
CA ALA A 149 -5.47 -11.04 -9.73
C ALA A 149 -4.48 -11.53 -8.66
N ALA A 150 -3.37 -12.17 -9.05
CA ALA A 150 -2.30 -12.54 -8.12
C ALA A 150 -1.58 -11.31 -7.55
N PHE A 151 -1.30 -10.32 -8.40
CA PHE A 151 -0.70 -9.05 -7.98
C PHE A 151 -1.58 -8.32 -6.94
N LEU A 152 -2.86 -8.13 -7.24
CA LEU A 152 -3.79 -7.48 -6.32
C LEU A 152 -4.00 -8.27 -5.03
N ARG A 153 -4.01 -9.61 -5.08
CA ARG A 153 -4.04 -10.44 -3.85
C ARG A 153 -2.87 -10.13 -2.93
N SER A 154 -1.65 -9.99 -3.46
CA SER A 154 -0.48 -9.65 -2.63
C SER A 154 -0.59 -8.26 -1.97
N ILE A 155 -1.23 -7.30 -2.67
CA ILE A 155 -1.52 -5.98 -2.12
C ILE A 155 -2.58 -6.07 -1.01
N LEU A 156 -3.66 -6.81 -1.26
CA LEU A 156 -4.73 -7.01 -0.29
C LEU A 156 -4.23 -7.66 1.00
N GLU A 157 -3.35 -8.66 0.90
CA GLU A 157 -2.74 -9.31 2.07
C GLU A 157 -1.95 -8.30 2.93
N TRP A 158 -1.15 -7.44 2.30
CA TRP A 158 -0.43 -6.39 3.02
C TRP A 158 -1.39 -5.39 3.65
N MET A 159 -2.40 -4.94 2.90
CA MET A 159 -3.41 -3.96 3.36
C MET A 159 -4.18 -4.49 4.57
N GLU A 160 -4.70 -5.72 4.47
CA GLU A 160 -5.45 -6.38 5.54
C GLU A 160 -4.60 -6.52 6.81
N THR A 161 -3.33 -6.90 6.64
CA THR A 161 -2.41 -7.01 7.79
C THR A 161 -2.09 -5.64 8.38
N ALA A 162 -1.82 -4.62 7.55
CA ALA A 162 -1.57 -3.26 8.01
C ALA A 162 -2.75 -2.68 8.80
N LEU A 163 -3.99 -2.91 8.35
CA LEU A 163 -5.23 -2.48 9.02
C LEU A 163 -5.50 -3.16 10.36
N THR A 164 -4.75 -4.21 10.74
CA THR A 164 -4.77 -4.73 12.11
C THR A 164 -3.99 -3.84 13.09
N HIS A 165 -3.09 -3.00 12.58
CA HIS A 165 -2.22 -2.13 13.35
C HIS A 165 -2.62 -0.66 13.31
N THR A 166 -3.42 -0.24 12.33
CA THR A 166 -3.85 1.16 12.16
C THR A 166 -5.35 1.29 11.90
N SER A 167 -5.89 2.47 12.21
CA SER A 167 -7.25 2.90 11.84
C SER A 167 -7.30 3.83 10.63
N ALA A 168 -6.16 4.21 10.05
CA ALA A 168 -6.09 5.10 8.90
C ALA A 168 -4.79 4.88 8.10
N MET A 169 -4.83 5.13 6.79
CA MET A 169 -3.61 5.20 5.98
C MET A 169 -3.65 6.43 5.09
N ILE A 170 -2.48 7.01 4.90
CA ILE A 170 -2.25 8.11 3.98
C ILE A 170 -1.80 7.51 2.66
N VAL A 171 -2.39 7.97 1.56
CA VAL A 171 -1.88 7.68 0.21
C VAL A 171 -1.19 8.94 -0.30
N GLU A 172 0.13 8.86 -0.39
CA GLU A 172 0.96 9.92 -0.97
C GLU A 172 1.30 9.57 -2.43
N SER A 173 1.25 10.58 -3.28
CA SER A 173 1.72 10.54 -4.66
C SER A 173 2.95 11.42 -4.78
N ASN A 174 3.90 11.05 -5.65
CA ASN A 174 5.08 11.88 -5.92
C ASN A 174 5.04 12.55 -7.31
N LEU A 175 3.83 12.79 -7.81
CA LEU A 175 3.54 13.55 -9.05
C LEU A 175 3.89 15.04 -8.91
#